data_AF-A0A963KR93-F1
#
_entry.id   AF-A0A963KR93-F1
#
_cell.length_a   1.000
_cell.length_b   1.000
_cell.length_c   1.000
_cell.angle_alpha   90.00
_cell.angle_beta   90.00
_cell.angle_gamma   90.00
#
_symmetry.space_group_name_H-M   'P 1'
#
loop_
_entity.id
_entity.type
_entity.pdbx_description
1 polymer ?
#
loop_
_entity_poly.entity_id
_entity_poly.type
_entity_poly.pdbx_seq_one_letter_code
_entity_poly.pdbx_strand_id
1 'polypeptide(L)'
;PDLTWAQLSPPGYRAQAVLDRLGVDQLEDRDARAEAILAEVQRQWQKAPPIRRMPDGPVRMTGFPVMLSEGDKPVTQILLVPYYGACIHSPPPPANQAVLVTLDRELPRQMYQFPVWVTGTLEHAPAVTPHGRVLYRMREASWQPHPWPRQPLPVYRLP
;
A
#
# COMPACT_ATOMS: atom_id res chain seq x y z
N PRO A 1 -5.31 17.19 -6.16
CA PRO A 1 -3.85 17.37 -5.97
C PRO A 1 -3.15 16.01 -5.87
N ASP A 2 -1.86 15.93 -6.15
CA ASP A 2 -1.10 14.68 -5.99
C ASP A 2 -0.75 14.45 -4.52
N LEU A 3 -1.00 13.22 -4.05
CA LEU A 3 -0.66 12.75 -2.71
C LEU A 3 0.35 11.60 -2.83
N THR A 4 1.47 11.74 -2.12
CA THR A 4 2.54 10.75 -2.10
C THR A 4 2.39 9.78 -0.93
N TRP A 5 2.99 8.60 -1.04
CA TRP A 5 3.00 7.58 0.01
C TRP A 5 3.67 8.05 1.31
N ALA A 6 4.71 8.87 1.20
CA ALA A 6 5.37 9.48 2.36
C ALA A 6 4.41 10.37 3.16
N GLN A 7 3.48 11.05 2.49
CA GLN A 7 2.46 11.89 3.14
C GLN A 7 1.36 11.08 3.84
N LEU A 8 1.34 9.75 3.71
CA LEU A 8 0.46 8.86 4.48
C LEU A 8 1.07 8.38 5.80
N SER A 9 2.30 8.81 6.10
CA SER A 9 2.96 8.53 7.37
C SER A 9 3.11 9.81 8.20
N PRO A 10 2.76 9.80 9.50
CA PRO A 10 2.96 10.97 10.34
C PRO A 10 4.45 11.22 10.60
N PRO A 11 4.85 12.48 10.84
CA PRO A 11 6.23 12.81 11.20
C PRO A 11 6.73 11.98 12.38
N GLY A 12 7.94 11.43 12.26
CA GLY A 12 8.61 10.67 13.32
C GLY A 12 8.29 9.16 13.35
N TYR A 13 7.29 8.68 12.62
CA TYR A 13 7.13 7.24 12.39
C TYR A 13 8.24 6.73 11.46
N ARG A 14 8.85 5.59 11.81
CA ARG A 14 9.94 4.96 11.04
C ARG A 14 9.72 3.44 10.96
N ALA A 15 9.10 2.97 9.90
CA ALA A 15 8.94 1.55 9.60
C ALA A 15 10.29 0.86 9.33
N GLN A 16 11.27 1.57 8.73
CA GLN A 16 12.63 1.04 8.55
C GLN A 16 13.29 0.70 9.90
N ALA A 17 13.09 1.52 10.93
CA ALA A 17 13.68 1.28 12.25
C ALA A 17 13.19 -0.02 12.91
N VAL A 18 12.01 -0.53 12.50
CA VAL A 18 11.52 -1.85 12.94
C VAL A 18 12.39 -2.96 12.34
N LEU A 19 12.73 -2.86 11.05
CA LEU A 19 13.60 -3.82 10.38
C LEU A 19 15.00 -3.81 11.00
N ASP A 20 15.57 -2.62 11.17
CA ASP A 20 16.91 -2.42 11.74
C ASP A 20 16.99 -3.00 13.16
N ARG A 21 15.99 -2.72 14.01
CA ARG A 21 15.93 -3.21 15.39
C ARG A 21 15.83 -4.73 15.47
N LEU A 22 15.15 -5.35 14.51
CA LEU A 22 14.95 -6.80 14.47
C LEU A 22 16.05 -7.54 13.71
N GLY A 23 17.04 -6.82 13.17
CA GLY A 23 18.19 -7.41 12.47
C GLY A 23 17.79 -8.15 11.20
N VAL A 24 16.80 -7.65 10.46
CA VAL A 24 16.31 -8.30 9.23
C VAL A 24 17.43 -8.39 8.17
N ASP A 25 18.33 -7.41 8.15
CA ASP A 25 19.53 -7.37 7.29
C ASP A 25 20.58 -8.45 7.65
N GLN A 26 20.45 -9.08 8.81
CA GLN A 26 21.34 -10.14 9.30
C GLN A 26 20.75 -11.55 9.09
N LEU A 27 19.57 -11.66 8.48
CA LEU A 27 18.96 -12.95 8.17
C LEU A 27 19.63 -13.59 6.95
N GLU A 28 19.97 -14.86 7.09
CA GLU A 28 20.38 -15.72 5.97
C GLU A 28 19.17 -16.39 5.33
N ASP A 29 19.27 -16.80 4.06
CA ASP A 29 18.17 -17.40 3.29
C ASP A 29 17.51 -18.63 3.96
N ARG A 30 18.23 -19.32 4.84
CA ARG A 30 17.76 -20.51 5.57
C ARG A 30 17.82 -20.34 7.08
N ASP A 31 17.84 -19.11 7.58
CA ASP A 31 17.85 -18.83 9.00
C ASP A 31 16.52 -19.26 9.66
N ALA A 32 16.60 -20.15 10.65
CA ALA A 32 15.44 -20.64 11.38
C ALA A 32 14.67 -19.53 12.12
N ARG A 33 15.29 -18.36 12.35
CA ARG A 33 14.67 -17.19 13.00
C ARG A 33 13.84 -16.34 12.03
N ALA A 34 13.99 -16.53 10.72
CA ALA A 34 13.41 -15.65 9.71
C ALA A 34 11.89 -15.52 9.87
N GLU A 35 11.17 -16.64 10.02
CA GLU A 35 9.72 -16.64 10.19
C GLU A 35 9.28 -15.83 11.43
N ALA A 36 9.94 -16.04 12.56
CA ALA A 36 9.62 -15.36 13.82
C ALA A 36 9.90 -13.85 13.74
N ILE A 37 11.01 -13.46 13.11
CA ILE A 37 11.39 -12.06 12.91
C ILE A 37 10.41 -11.37 11.95
N LEU A 38 10.11 -11.97 10.80
CA LEU A 38 9.17 -11.40 9.83
C LEU A 38 7.76 -11.29 10.42
N ALA A 39 7.34 -12.24 11.25
CA ALA A 39 6.09 -12.15 11.99
C ALA A 39 6.08 -10.98 13.00
N GLU A 40 7.21 -10.71 13.67
CA GLU A 40 7.33 -9.53 14.55
C GLU A 40 7.33 -8.22 13.76
N VAL A 41 8.04 -8.16 12.61
CA VAL A 41 7.98 -7.01 11.70
C VAL A 41 6.53 -6.74 11.32
N GLN A 42 5.80 -7.76 10.87
CA GLN A 42 4.39 -7.64 10.49
C GLN A 42 3.56 -7.12 11.68
N ARG A 43 3.71 -7.68 12.89
CA ARG A 43 2.99 -7.22 14.08
C ARG A 43 3.24 -5.75 14.40
N GLN A 44 4.47 -5.27 14.23
CA GLN A 44 4.83 -3.87 14.50
C GLN A 44 4.30 -2.95 13.39
N TRP A 45 4.43 -3.34 12.13
CA TRP A 45 3.93 -2.60 10.97
C TRP A 45 2.39 -2.52 10.92
N GLN A 46 1.68 -3.48 11.49
CA GLN A 46 0.22 -3.42 11.69
C GLN A 46 -0.21 -2.37 12.74
N LYS A 47 0.73 -1.88 13.57
CA LYS A 47 0.51 -0.80 14.54
C LYS A 47 0.93 0.58 14.01
N ALA A 48 1.24 0.69 12.71
CA ALA A 48 1.58 1.95 12.10
C ALA A 48 0.51 3.02 12.40
N PRO A 49 0.88 4.25 12.78
CA PRO A 49 -0.07 5.32 13.09
C PRO A 49 -0.64 5.97 11.81
N PRO A 50 -1.89 6.46 11.84
CA PRO A 50 -2.45 7.26 10.77
C PRO A 50 -1.91 8.70 10.79
N ILE A 51 -2.09 9.43 9.69
CA ILE A 51 -1.89 10.88 9.67
C ILE A 51 -2.97 11.59 10.50
N ARG A 52 -2.60 12.74 11.08
CA ARG A 52 -3.49 13.51 11.97
C ARG A 52 -4.63 14.22 11.23
N ARG A 53 -4.38 14.64 9.98
CA ARG A 53 -5.32 15.41 9.18
C ARG A 53 -5.42 14.82 7.78
N MET A 54 -6.64 14.48 7.38
CA MET A 54 -6.92 14.04 6.02
C MET A 54 -6.94 15.25 5.06
N PRO A 55 -6.66 15.04 3.75
CA PRO A 55 -6.92 16.05 2.74
C PRO A 55 -8.40 16.46 2.73
N ASP A 56 -8.68 17.75 2.57
CA ASP A 56 -10.06 18.28 2.63
C ASP A 56 -10.88 17.98 1.35
N GLY A 57 -10.28 17.36 0.32
CA GLY A 57 -10.94 17.05 -0.95
C GLY A 57 -10.22 15.95 -1.73
N PRO A 58 -10.66 15.67 -2.98
CA PRO A 58 -10.13 14.57 -3.76
C PRO A 58 -8.63 14.68 -4.02
N VAL A 59 -7.93 13.57 -3.86
CA VAL A 59 -6.50 13.43 -4.12
C VAL A 59 -6.26 12.39 -5.20
N ARG A 60 -5.16 12.57 -5.93
CA ARG A 60 -4.65 11.57 -6.87
C ARG A 60 -3.44 10.88 -6.26
N MET A 61 -3.45 9.56 -6.29
CA MET A 61 -2.35 8.72 -5.86
C MET A 61 -1.86 7.86 -7.01
N THR A 62 -0.55 7.67 -7.09
CA THR A 62 0.06 6.68 -7.98
C THR A 62 0.36 5.42 -7.19
N GLY A 63 0.03 4.25 -7.73
CA GLY A 63 0.38 2.98 -7.11
C GLY A 63 0.09 1.80 -8.02
N PHE A 64 0.26 0.60 -7.47
CA PHE A 64 -0.03 -0.66 -8.15
C PHE A 64 -1.30 -1.27 -7.55
N PRO A 65 -2.21 -1.84 -8.36
CA PRO A 65 -3.41 -2.46 -7.85
C PRO A 65 -3.16 -3.92 -7.47
N VAL A 66 -3.51 -4.27 -6.23
CA VAL A 66 -3.60 -5.66 -5.73
C VAL A 66 -5.07 -6.05 -5.69
N MET A 67 -5.41 -7.13 -6.39
CA MET A 67 -6.79 -7.61 -6.51
C MET A 67 -7.21 -8.33 -5.23
N LEU A 68 -8.37 -7.98 -4.67
CA LEU A 68 -8.87 -8.60 -3.43
C LEU A 68 -9.68 -9.88 -3.64
N SER A 69 -10.19 -10.08 -4.86
CA SER A 69 -10.95 -11.27 -5.23
C SER A 69 -10.14 -12.14 -6.20
N GLU A 70 -10.46 -13.43 -6.26
CA GLU A 70 -9.87 -14.39 -7.19
C GLU A 70 -10.58 -14.43 -8.56
N GLY A 71 -9.98 -15.14 -9.53
CA GLY A 71 -10.51 -15.35 -10.88
C GLY A 71 -10.03 -14.35 -11.92
N ASP A 72 -10.72 -14.29 -13.06
CA ASP A 72 -10.29 -13.54 -14.25
C ASP A 72 -11.14 -12.30 -14.57
N LYS A 73 -12.24 -12.10 -13.84
CA LYS A 73 -13.17 -10.99 -14.09
C LYS A 73 -12.59 -9.65 -13.62
N PRO A 74 -12.87 -8.54 -14.30
CA PRO A 74 -12.54 -7.21 -13.81
C PRO A 74 -13.06 -6.96 -12.38
N VAL A 75 -12.41 -6.05 -11.65
CA VAL A 75 -12.74 -5.78 -10.24
C VAL A 75 -13.03 -4.30 -9.99
N THR A 76 -13.79 -4.02 -8.94
CA THR A 76 -14.06 -2.65 -8.44
C THR A 76 -13.49 -2.40 -7.05
N GLN A 77 -12.97 -3.44 -6.38
CA GLN A 77 -12.25 -3.29 -5.11
C GLN A 77 -10.82 -3.80 -5.25
N ILE A 78 -9.87 -2.96 -4.84
CA ILE A 78 -8.44 -3.24 -4.87
C ILE A 78 -7.78 -2.71 -3.59
N LEU A 79 -6.57 -3.19 -3.31
CA LEU A 79 -5.60 -2.43 -2.54
C LEU A 79 -4.68 -1.69 -3.50
N LEU A 80 -4.58 -0.37 -3.33
CA LEU A 80 -3.52 0.40 -3.96
C LEU A 80 -2.29 0.33 -3.06
N VAL A 81 -1.13 0.03 -3.64
CA VAL A 81 0.15 -0.14 -2.93
C VAL A 81 1.29 0.64 -3.60
N PRO A 82 2.35 1.00 -2.87
CA PRO A 82 3.41 1.88 -3.38
C PRO A 82 4.35 1.29 -4.43
N TYR A 83 4.46 -0.03 -4.52
CA TYR A 83 5.39 -0.71 -5.41
C TYR A 83 4.82 -2.03 -5.93
N TYR A 84 5.32 -2.45 -7.10
CA TYR A 84 4.93 -3.71 -7.72
C TYR A 84 5.34 -4.90 -6.85
N GLY A 85 4.45 -5.90 -6.73
CA GLY A 85 4.70 -7.10 -5.94
C GLY A 85 4.53 -6.93 -4.43
N ALA A 86 4.08 -5.77 -3.94
CA ALA A 86 3.66 -5.66 -2.54
C ALA A 86 2.53 -6.64 -2.24
N CYS A 87 2.49 -7.15 -1.00
CA CYS A 87 1.54 -8.17 -0.53
C CYS A 87 1.68 -9.57 -1.15
N ILE A 88 2.59 -9.77 -2.12
CA ILE A 88 3.01 -11.10 -2.61
C ILE A 88 4.20 -11.61 -1.79
N HIS A 89 5.05 -10.71 -1.33
CA HIS A 89 6.16 -11.01 -0.41
C HIS A 89 5.82 -10.62 1.03
N SER A 90 6.38 -11.37 1.98
CA SER A 90 6.25 -11.10 3.41
C SER A 90 7.42 -10.24 3.91
N PRO A 91 7.18 -9.26 4.80
CA PRO A 91 5.88 -8.85 5.33
C PRO A 91 5.14 -7.89 4.39
N PRO A 92 3.79 -7.85 4.40
CA PRO A 92 3.03 -6.81 3.70
C PRO A 92 3.45 -5.41 4.18
N PRO A 93 3.24 -4.34 3.39
CA PRO A 93 3.58 -2.98 3.81
C PRO A 93 2.95 -2.58 5.15
N PRO A 94 3.50 -1.56 5.85
CA PRO A 94 2.85 -0.96 7.02
C PRO A 94 1.38 -0.61 6.78
N ALA A 95 0.54 -0.67 7.82
CA ALA A 95 -0.91 -0.46 7.68
C ALA A 95 -1.29 0.92 7.11
N ASN A 96 -0.39 1.91 7.23
CA ASN A 96 -0.52 3.25 6.67
C ASN A 96 0.11 3.39 5.26
N GLN A 97 0.58 2.30 4.65
CA GLN A 97 1.20 2.22 3.32
C GLN A 97 0.44 1.29 2.36
N ALA A 98 -0.86 1.16 2.57
CA ALA A 98 -1.81 0.58 1.62
C ALA A 98 -3.16 1.28 1.75
N VAL A 99 -3.89 1.40 0.63
CA VAL A 99 -5.20 2.07 0.58
C VAL A 99 -6.23 1.11 -0.01
N LEU A 100 -7.31 0.85 0.71
CA LEU A 100 -8.45 0.10 0.17
C LEU A 100 -9.29 1.02 -0.72
N VAL A 101 -9.33 0.74 -2.01
CA VAL A 101 -10.00 1.59 -2.99
C VAL A 101 -11.27 0.92 -3.50
N THR A 102 -12.36 1.67 -3.53
CA THR A 102 -13.58 1.30 -4.27
C THR A 102 -13.68 2.15 -5.53
N LEU A 103 -13.50 1.52 -6.68
CA LEU A 103 -13.49 2.15 -8.00
C LEU A 103 -14.91 2.36 -8.55
N ASP A 104 -15.12 3.46 -9.26
CA ASP A 104 -16.38 3.80 -9.94
C ASP A 104 -16.61 3.02 -11.25
N ARG A 105 -15.53 2.44 -11.79
CA ARG A 105 -15.53 1.60 -12.98
C ARG A 105 -14.63 0.38 -12.78
N GLU A 106 -14.91 -0.65 -13.54
CA GLU A 106 -14.11 -1.87 -13.52
C GLU A 106 -12.64 -1.61 -13.90
N LEU A 107 -11.74 -2.28 -13.19
CA LEU A 107 -10.32 -2.38 -13.47
C LEU A 107 -10.04 -3.76 -14.09
N PRO A 108 -9.52 -3.83 -15.34
CA PRO A 108 -9.04 -5.07 -15.92
C PRO A 108 -7.94 -5.67 -15.06
N ARG A 109 -8.00 -6.98 -14.79
CA ARG A 109 -7.03 -7.63 -13.91
C ARG A 109 -5.60 -7.47 -14.39
N GLN A 110 -5.36 -7.43 -15.70
CA GLN A 110 -4.03 -7.26 -16.30
C GLN A 110 -3.33 -5.96 -15.88
N MET A 111 -4.05 -5.01 -15.26
CA MET A 111 -3.45 -3.82 -14.66
C MET A 111 -2.65 -4.09 -13.39
N TYR A 112 -2.71 -5.29 -12.78
CA TYR A 112 -1.91 -5.62 -11.57
C TYR A 112 -0.40 -5.42 -11.76
N GLN A 113 0.09 -5.56 -12.99
CA GLN A 113 1.49 -5.40 -13.37
C GLN A 113 1.87 -3.96 -13.74
N PHE A 114 0.91 -3.04 -13.80
CA PHE A 114 1.12 -1.68 -14.25
C PHE A 114 0.71 -0.66 -13.18
N PRO A 115 1.46 0.46 -13.09
CA PRO A 115 1.06 1.55 -12.21
C PRO A 115 -0.20 2.23 -12.74
N VAL A 116 -1.05 2.67 -11.81
CA VAL A 116 -2.27 3.42 -12.08
C VAL A 116 -2.27 4.73 -11.31
N TRP A 117 -2.95 5.72 -11.87
CA TRP A 117 -3.43 6.87 -11.12
C TRP A 117 -4.84 6.58 -10.63
N VAL A 118 -5.05 6.76 -9.32
CA VAL A 118 -6.37 6.67 -8.69
C VAL A 118 -6.69 8.04 -8.11
N THR A 119 -7.83 8.61 -8.47
CA THR A 119 -8.29 9.91 -7.94
C THR A 119 -9.61 9.72 -7.21
N GLY A 120 -9.68 10.14 -5.96
CA GLY A 120 -10.90 10.02 -5.16
C GLY A 120 -10.77 10.66 -3.78
N THR A 121 -11.79 10.48 -2.95
CA THR A 121 -11.86 11.00 -1.59
C THR A 121 -11.19 10.03 -0.62
N LEU A 122 -10.06 10.44 -0.03
CA LEU A 122 -9.30 9.63 0.93
C LEU A 122 -9.80 9.85 2.35
N GLU A 123 -9.98 8.77 3.10
CA GLU A 123 -10.44 8.81 4.48
C GLU A 123 -9.62 7.89 5.40
N HIS A 124 -9.53 8.26 6.67
CA HIS A 124 -9.07 7.37 7.73
C HIS A 124 -10.24 6.46 8.15
N ALA A 125 -10.31 5.29 7.55
CA ALA A 125 -11.32 4.28 7.80
C ALA A 125 -10.66 2.90 7.85
N PRO A 126 -10.12 2.48 9.01
CA PRO A 126 -9.42 1.21 9.12
C PRO A 126 -10.26 0.01 8.71
N ALA A 127 -9.65 -0.92 7.99
CA ALA A 127 -10.30 -2.14 7.52
C ALA A 127 -9.34 -3.32 7.59
N VAL A 128 -9.88 -4.52 7.79
CA VAL A 128 -9.14 -5.78 7.66
C VAL A 128 -9.38 -6.33 6.27
N THR A 129 -8.31 -6.73 5.59
CA THR A 129 -8.35 -7.32 4.25
C THR A 129 -7.62 -8.67 4.27
N PRO A 130 -7.77 -9.50 3.22
CA PRO A 130 -6.97 -10.72 3.08
C PRO A 130 -5.44 -10.50 3.17
N HIS A 131 -4.95 -9.29 2.86
CA HIS A 131 -3.53 -8.94 2.91
C HIS A 131 -3.11 -8.20 4.20
N GLY A 132 -3.98 -8.17 5.21
CA GLY A 132 -3.74 -7.49 6.49
C GLY A 132 -4.59 -6.23 6.66
N ARG A 133 -4.36 -5.53 7.78
CA ARG A 133 -5.10 -4.30 8.10
C ARG A 133 -4.52 -3.11 7.35
N VAL A 134 -5.42 -2.26 6.88
CA VAL A 134 -5.13 -0.95 6.30
C VAL A 134 -5.80 0.14 7.12
N LEU A 135 -5.26 1.35 7.09
CA LEU A 135 -5.84 2.50 7.79
C LEU A 135 -6.70 3.38 6.90
N TYR A 136 -6.49 3.34 5.59
CA TYR A 136 -7.10 4.28 4.67
C TYR A 136 -8.00 3.60 3.66
N ARG A 137 -9.09 4.31 3.31
CA ARG A 137 -9.95 3.97 2.18
C ARG A 137 -10.01 5.13 1.22
N MET A 138 -10.19 4.83 -0.06
CA MET A 138 -10.51 5.82 -1.08
C MET A 138 -11.84 5.48 -1.72
N ARG A 139 -12.77 6.43 -1.66
CA ARG A 139 -14.13 6.33 -2.23
C ARG A 139 -14.28 7.28 -3.41
N GLU A 140 -15.34 7.09 -4.18
CA GLU A 140 -15.62 7.89 -5.38
C GLU A 140 -14.41 7.90 -6.32
N ALA A 141 -13.75 6.74 -6.42
CA ALA A 141 -12.42 6.66 -6.98
C ALA A 141 -12.49 6.34 -8.47
N SER A 142 -11.99 7.23 -9.31
CA SER A 142 -11.73 6.96 -10.72
C SER A 142 -10.28 6.53 -10.90
N TRP A 143 -10.01 5.75 -11.94
CA TRP A 143 -8.65 5.35 -12.27
C TRP A 143 -8.32 5.57 -13.74
N GLN A 144 -7.03 5.73 -14.01
CA GLN A 144 -6.46 5.79 -15.35
C GLN A 144 -5.05 5.17 -15.35
N PRO A 145 -4.59 4.57 -16.47
CA PRO A 145 -3.23 4.08 -16.58
C PRO A 145 -2.23 5.20 -16.29
N HIS A 146 -1.21 4.91 -15.49
CA HIS A 146 -0.08 5.82 -15.36
C HIS A 146 0.68 5.83 -16.69
N PRO A 147 1.13 6.99 -17.20
CA PRO A 147 1.86 7.09 -18.46
C PRO A 147 3.33 6.64 -18.32
N TRP A 148 3.57 5.46 -17.75
CA TRP A 148 4.89 4.85 -17.65
C TRP A 148 5.32 4.25 -19.01
N PRO A 149 6.57 4.41 -19.47
CA PRO A 149 7.72 5.06 -18.79
C PRO A 149 7.88 6.56 -19.10
N ARG A 150 6.93 7.21 -19.80
CA ARG A 150 7.03 8.65 -20.17
C ARG A 150 7.07 9.57 -18.95
N GLN A 151 6.41 9.18 -17.87
CA GLN A 151 6.53 9.83 -16.58
C GLN A 151 7.20 8.87 -15.59
N PRO A 152 8.21 9.31 -14.83
CA PRO A 152 8.84 8.49 -13.81
C PRO A 152 7.85 8.20 -12.69
N LEU A 153 7.98 7.01 -12.09
CA LEU A 153 7.17 6.68 -10.92
C LEU A 153 7.66 7.49 -9.71
N PRO A 154 6.74 7.88 -8.80
CA PRO A 154 7.13 8.46 -7.53
C PRO A 154 8.07 7.49 -6.80
N VAL A 155 9.17 8.01 -6.26
CA VAL A 155 10.09 7.20 -5.46
C VAL A 155 9.38 6.83 -4.16
N TYR A 156 9.11 5.54 -3.99
CA TYR A 156 8.68 5.02 -2.71
C TYR A 156 9.90 4.87 -1.79
N ARG A 157 9.80 5.43 -0.59
CA ARG A 157 10.69 5.13 0.53
C ARG A 157 9.83 4.58 1.65
N LEU A 158 10.25 3.46 2.21
CA LEU A 158 9.66 2.95 3.43
C LEU A 158 9.73 4.08 4.49
N PRO A 159 8.61 4.45 5.13
CA PRO A 159 8.59 5.55 6.08
C PRO A 159 9.51 5.28 7.27
#